data_AF-A0A0F9U109-F1
#
_entry.id   AF-A0A0F9U109-F1
#
_cell.length_a   1.000
_cell.length_b   1.000
_cell.length_c   1.000
_cell.angle_alpha   90.00
_cell.angle_beta   90.00
_cell.angle_gamma   90.00
#
_symmetry.space_group_name_H-M   'P 1'
#
loop_
_entity.id
_entity.type
_entity.pdbx_description
1 polymer ?
#
loop_
_entity_poly.entity_id
_entity_poly.type
_entity_poly.pdbx_seq_one_letter_code
_entity_poly.pdbx_strand_id
1 'polypeptide(L)'
;MDNSNKDLLDASDATESDVTEEAIVGILQELFPHGDSLFLDLTLSELKGYSAKNYDYAAGGDANGNFFRVSSILGLYPGLKLSDPRVVAFVYLMKQVDNVLWSFSRGFEGKVEDIDPRLFDVGVYVKIIRILHQRLKEKENQSGEWGDPPVSGRLSCAKPNLSNVPHSEVDRPCAECIEILDADPSWSCNTCGFTMLDIREYLGDSE
;
A
#
# COMPACT_ATOMS: atom_id res chain seq x y z
N MET A 1 44.63 7.69 -41.78
CA MET A 1 44.95 6.27 -41.52
C MET A 1 45.88 6.28 -40.32
N ASP A 2 45.31 6.19 -39.12
CA ASP A 2 46.07 6.06 -37.89
C ASP A 2 45.55 4.84 -37.16
N ASN A 3 46.47 3.91 -36.94
CA ASN A 3 46.24 2.52 -36.60
C ASN A 3 46.93 2.30 -35.25
N SER A 4 46.26 2.64 -34.16
CA SER A 4 46.82 2.56 -32.81
C SER A 4 45.71 2.47 -31.75
N ASN A 5 44.87 1.44 -31.85
CA ASN A 5 43.98 1.08 -30.75
C ASN A 5 43.62 -0.42 -30.81
N LYS A 6 44.63 -1.30 -30.66
CA LYS A 6 44.43 -2.75 -30.75
C LYS A 6 45.02 -3.60 -29.62
N ASP A 7 45.52 -2.99 -28.55
CA ASP A 7 46.17 -3.74 -27.46
C ASP A 7 45.59 -3.38 -26.09
N LEU A 8 44.29 -3.59 -25.89
CA LEU A 8 43.65 -3.46 -24.56
C LEU A 8 42.43 -4.39 -24.38
N LEU A 9 42.46 -5.55 -25.04
CA LEU A 9 41.50 -6.64 -24.84
C LEU A 9 42.27 -7.96 -24.69
N ASP A 10 42.97 -8.13 -23.57
CA ASP A 10 43.49 -9.44 -23.12
C ASP A 10 43.66 -9.43 -21.58
N ALA A 11 42.54 -9.30 -20.89
CA ALA A 11 42.43 -9.59 -19.46
C ALA A 11 41.14 -10.35 -19.18
N SER A 12 40.93 -11.46 -19.90
CA SER A 12 39.87 -12.43 -19.64
C SER A 12 40.50 -13.78 -19.32
N ASP A 13 41.14 -13.89 -18.15
CA ASP A 13 41.45 -15.20 -17.57
C ASP A 13 41.71 -15.11 -16.05
N ALA A 14 40.90 -14.31 -15.35
CA ALA A 14 40.74 -14.51 -13.91
C ALA A 14 39.81 -15.72 -13.74
N THR A 15 40.40 -16.89 -13.52
CA THR A 15 39.70 -18.11 -13.10
C THR A 15 38.75 -17.75 -11.96
N GLU A 16 37.44 -17.84 -12.19
CA GLU A 16 36.42 -17.84 -11.14
C GLU A 16 36.81 -18.95 -10.16
N SER A 17 37.44 -18.60 -9.04
CA SER A 17 37.57 -19.53 -7.94
C SER A 17 36.15 -19.81 -7.46
N ASP A 18 35.69 -21.05 -7.56
CA ASP A 18 34.40 -21.49 -7.02
C ASP A 18 34.37 -21.23 -5.51
N VAL A 19 33.93 -20.04 -5.12
CA VAL A 19 33.67 -19.70 -3.73
C VAL A 19 32.42 -20.49 -3.33
N THR A 20 32.59 -21.49 -2.47
CA THR A 20 31.46 -22.31 -2.01
C THR A 20 30.59 -21.54 -1.02
N GLU A 21 29.34 -21.97 -0.84
CA GLU A 21 28.42 -21.34 0.12
C GLU A 21 28.95 -21.45 1.55
N GLU A 22 29.55 -22.60 1.87
CA GLU A 22 30.16 -22.86 3.17
C GLU A 22 31.33 -21.91 3.44
N ALA A 23 32.09 -21.53 2.40
CA ALA A 23 33.16 -20.55 2.54
C ALA A 23 32.61 -19.15 2.87
N ILE A 24 31.49 -18.76 2.25
CA ILE A 24 30.83 -17.47 2.52
C ILE A 24 30.26 -17.44 3.94
N VAL A 25 29.58 -18.51 4.35
CA VAL A 25 29.06 -18.64 5.72
C VAL A 25 30.20 -18.62 6.73
N GLY A 26 31.33 -19.28 6.44
CA GLY A 26 32.54 -19.18 7.26
C GLY A 26 33.03 -17.75 7.44
N ILE A 27 33.11 -16.98 6.34
CA ILE A 27 33.45 -15.54 6.40
C ILE A 27 32.43 -14.77 7.24
N LEU A 28 31.13 -15.02 7.06
CA LEU A 28 30.09 -14.36 7.86
C LEU A 28 30.23 -14.72 9.35
N GLN A 29 30.54 -15.96 9.69
CA GLN A 29 30.75 -16.40 11.07
C GLN A 29 32.00 -15.76 11.69
N GLU A 30 33.06 -15.55 10.91
CA GLU A 30 34.26 -14.82 11.37
C GLU A 30 33.95 -13.34 11.63
N LEU A 31 33.18 -12.69 10.76
CA LEU A 31 32.75 -11.30 10.94
C LEU A 31 31.74 -11.14 12.09
N PHE A 32 30.91 -12.15 12.31
CA PHE A 32 29.86 -12.18 13.33
C PHE A 32 30.02 -13.40 14.24
N PRO A 33 31.05 -13.43 15.12
CA PRO A 33 31.45 -14.63 15.88
C PRO A 33 30.42 -15.10 16.93
N HIS A 34 29.44 -14.26 17.26
CA HIS A 34 28.34 -14.59 18.15
C HIS A 34 27.01 -14.81 17.41
N GLY A 35 27.02 -14.71 16.07
CA GLY A 35 25.88 -15.05 15.23
C GLY A 35 25.60 -16.54 15.27
N ASP A 36 24.31 -16.89 15.34
CA ASP A 36 23.87 -18.28 15.16
C ASP A 36 24.12 -18.72 13.72
N SER A 37 24.72 -19.89 13.52
CA SER A 37 25.13 -20.35 12.19
C SER A 37 23.93 -20.53 11.25
N LEU A 38 22.81 -21.05 11.75
CA LEU A 38 21.59 -21.20 10.95
C LEU A 38 21.03 -19.84 10.55
N PHE A 39 21.13 -18.83 11.41
CA PHE A 39 20.76 -17.46 11.05
C PHE A 39 21.60 -16.93 9.88
N LEU A 40 22.92 -17.17 9.88
CA LEU A 40 23.81 -16.75 8.79
C LEU A 40 23.51 -17.51 7.48
N ASP A 41 23.22 -18.81 7.56
CA ASP A 41 22.81 -19.63 6.41
C ASP A 41 21.50 -19.12 5.77
N LEU A 42 20.51 -18.83 6.61
CA LEU A 42 19.24 -18.27 6.18
C LEU A 42 19.44 -16.87 5.56
N THR A 43 20.31 -16.05 6.15
CA THR A 43 20.65 -14.73 5.61
C THR A 43 21.27 -14.85 4.21
N LEU A 44 22.22 -15.77 4.02
CA LEU A 44 22.81 -16.00 2.69
C LEU A 44 21.75 -16.47 1.68
N SER A 45 20.84 -17.33 2.10
CA SER A 45 19.72 -17.80 1.29
C SER A 45 18.76 -16.65 0.91
N GLU A 46 18.47 -15.74 1.84
CA GLU A 46 17.66 -14.54 1.60
C GLU A 46 18.33 -13.59 0.61
N LEU A 47 19.64 -13.37 0.71
CA LEU A 47 20.40 -12.52 -0.22
C LEU A 47 20.34 -13.07 -1.65
N LYS A 48 20.48 -14.40 -1.81
CA LYS A 48 20.33 -15.06 -3.11
C LYS A 48 18.92 -14.92 -3.66
N GLY A 49 17.92 -15.18 -2.82
CA GLY A 49 16.52 -15.03 -3.18
C GLY A 49 16.18 -13.60 -3.59
N TYR A 50 16.70 -12.60 -2.87
CA TYR A 50 16.53 -11.19 -3.19
C TYR A 50 17.15 -10.85 -4.55
N SER A 51 18.40 -11.25 -4.78
CA SER A 51 19.09 -11.02 -6.06
C SER A 51 18.36 -11.66 -7.24
N ALA A 52 17.94 -12.93 -7.11
CA ALA A 52 17.20 -13.64 -8.15
C ALA A 52 15.84 -12.98 -8.45
N LYS A 53 15.10 -12.56 -7.42
CA LYS A 53 13.83 -11.86 -7.60
C LYS A 53 14.00 -10.48 -8.23
N ASN A 54 15.01 -9.73 -7.81
CA ASN A 54 15.30 -8.42 -8.39
C ASN A 54 15.71 -8.52 -9.86
N TYR A 55 16.42 -9.58 -10.25
CA TYR A 55 16.70 -9.84 -11.65
C TYR A 55 15.41 -9.90 -12.47
N ASP A 56 14.36 -10.56 -11.95
CA ASP A 56 13.05 -10.63 -12.62
C ASP A 56 12.28 -9.31 -12.63
N TYR A 57 12.44 -8.47 -11.60
CA TYR A 57 11.71 -7.21 -11.47
C TYR A 57 12.38 -6.03 -12.20
N ALA A 58 13.70 -6.08 -12.33
CA ALA A 58 14.50 -4.97 -12.79
C ALA A 58 15.32 -5.30 -14.04
N ALA A 59 15.70 -6.55 -14.29
CA ALA A 59 16.53 -6.99 -15.42
C ALA A 59 17.72 -6.04 -15.70
N GLY A 60 18.40 -5.58 -14.64
CA GLY A 60 19.49 -4.59 -14.72
C GLY A 60 19.09 -3.12 -14.56
N GLY A 61 17.81 -2.83 -14.32
CA GLY A 61 17.31 -1.51 -13.90
C GLY A 61 17.41 -1.26 -12.39
N ASP A 62 16.70 -0.25 -11.90
CA ASP A 62 16.61 0.05 -10.46
C ASP A 62 16.03 -1.15 -9.69
N ALA A 63 16.75 -1.59 -8.65
CA ALA A 63 16.42 -2.74 -7.82
C ALA A 63 15.02 -2.66 -7.16
N ASN A 64 14.50 -1.45 -6.97
CA ASN A 64 13.18 -1.18 -6.40
C ASN A 64 12.22 -0.53 -7.43
N GLY A 65 12.57 -0.57 -8.72
CA GLY A 65 11.85 0.12 -9.78
C GLY A 65 10.36 -0.24 -9.87
N ASN A 66 10.00 -1.50 -9.60
CA ASN A 66 8.61 -1.94 -9.57
C ASN A 66 7.82 -1.22 -8.47
N PHE A 67 8.41 -1.02 -7.29
CA PHE A 67 7.75 -0.34 -6.17
C PHE A 67 7.55 1.15 -6.50
N PHE A 68 8.53 1.80 -7.13
CA PHE A 68 8.38 3.18 -7.58
C PHE A 68 7.29 3.35 -8.65
N ARG A 69 7.19 2.43 -9.61
CA ARG A 69 6.12 2.48 -10.64
C ARG A 69 4.74 2.24 -10.04
N VAL A 70 4.56 1.19 -9.23
CA VAL A 70 3.27 0.90 -8.58
C VAL A 70 2.85 2.03 -7.63
N SER A 71 3.79 2.58 -6.84
CA SER A 71 3.48 3.70 -5.94
C SER A 71 3.10 4.97 -6.70
N SER A 72 3.74 5.25 -7.83
CA SER A 72 3.38 6.37 -8.71
C SER A 72 1.96 6.22 -9.27
N ILE A 73 1.54 5.01 -9.65
CA ILE A 73 0.17 4.73 -10.08
C ILE A 73 -0.82 4.95 -8.94
N LEU A 74 -0.52 4.43 -7.74
CA LEU A 74 -1.37 4.63 -6.57
C LEU A 74 -1.52 6.11 -6.18
N GLY A 75 -0.46 6.91 -6.37
CA GLY A 75 -0.48 8.36 -6.12
C GLY A 75 -1.48 9.14 -6.97
N LEU A 76 -1.97 8.55 -8.07
CA LEU A 76 -3.01 9.15 -8.92
C LEU A 76 -4.42 9.10 -8.28
N TYR A 77 -4.59 8.39 -7.15
CA TYR A 77 -5.90 8.15 -6.53
C TYR A 77 -5.92 8.55 -5.04
N PRO A 78 -5.91 9.86 -4.70
CA PRO A 78 -5.75 10.35 -3.32
C PRO A 78 -6.91 10.00 -2.35
N GLY A 79 -8.05 9.50 -2.85
CA GLY A 79 -9.17 9.00 -2.02
C GLY A 79 -9.18 7.47 -1.85
N LEU A 80 -8.17 6.76 -2.35
CA LEU A 80 -8.16 5.31 -2.36
C LEU A 80 -7.92 4.73 -0.96
N LYS A 81 -8.88 3.97 -0.44
CA LYS A 81 -8.75 3.28 0.84
C LYS A 81 -7.88 2.04 0.68
N LEU A 82 -6.59 2.13 1.03
CA LEU A 82 -5.63 1.02 0.90
C LEU A 82 -6.00 -0.23 1.71
N SER A 83 -6.81 -0.08 2.75
CA SER A 83 -7.32 -1.21 3.55
C SER A 83 -8.53 -1.91 2.91
N ASP A 84 -9.06 -1.44 1.78
CA ASP A 84 -10.14 -2.11 1.05
C ASP A 84 -9.59 -3.38 0.39
N PRO A 85 -10.16 -4.57 0.66
CA PRO A 85 -9.65 -5.82 0.09
C PRO A 85 -9.68 -5.84 -1.45
N ARG A 86 -10.57 -5.07 -2.10
CA ARG A 86 -10.58 -4.90 -3.56
C ARG A 86 -9.33 -4.16 -4.03
N VAL A 87 -8.91 -3.14 -3.28
CA VAL A 87 -7.69 -2.35 -3.57
C VAL A 87 -6.46 -3.21 -3.35
N VAL A 88 -6.40 -3.99 -2.26
CA VAL A 88 -5.30 -4.93 -2.02
C VAL A 88 -5.14 -5.92 -3.16
N ALA A 89 -6.24 -6.53 -3.62
CA ALA A 89 -6.21 -7.44 -4.76
C ALA A 89 -5.78 -6.73 -6.07
N PHE A 90 -6.18 -5.47 -6.27
CA PHE A 90 -5.71 -4.65 -7.40
C PHE A 90 -4.21 -4.36 -7.33
N VAL A 91 -3.64 -4.13 -6.14
CA VAL A 91 -2.19 -3.91 -5.99
C VAL A 91 -1.41 -5.16 -6.39
N TYR A 92 -1.87 -6.35 -6.01
CA TYR A 92 -1.23 -7.60 -6.45
C TYR A 92 -1.37 -7.83 -7.96
N LEU A 93 -2.53 -7.50 -8.54
CA LEU A 93 -2.71 -7.50 -9.99
C LEU A 93 -1.73 -6.54 -10.68
N MET A 94 -1.63 -5.30 -10.21
CA MET A 94 -0.74 -4.28 -10.78
C MET A 94 0.72 -4.73 -10.75
N LYS A 95 1.14 -5.40 -9.68
CA LYS A 95 2.48 -6.00 -9.60
C LYS A 95 2.73 -6.98 -10.77
N GLN A 96 1.79 -7.87 -11.05
CA GLN A 96 1.94 -8.84 -12.14
C GLN A 96 1.89 -8.17 -13.52
N VAL A 97 1.01 -7.19 -13.72
CA VAL A 97 0.94 -6.41 -14.96
C VAL A 97 2.23 -5.63 -15.20
N ASP A 98 2.77 -4.96 -14.18
CA ASP A 98 4.03 -4.20 -14.29
C ASP A 98 5.18 -5.11 -14.72
N ASN A 99 5.29 -6.30 -14.12
CA ASN A 99 6.33 -7.24 -14.50
C ASN A 99 6.18 -7.70 -15.96
N VAL A 100 4.98 -8.08 -16.39
CA VAL A 100 4.73 -8.48 -17.79
C VAL A 100 5.08 -7.34 -18.76
N LEU A 101 4.67 -6.11 -18.47
CA LEU A 101 4.98 -4.96 -19.32
C LEU A 101 6.49 -4.67 -19.35
N TRP A 102 7.16 -4.80 -18.21
CA TRP A 102 8.61 -4.65 -18.12
C TRP A 102 9.32 -5.71 -18.97
N SER A 103 8.94 -6.97 -18.82
CA SER A 103 9.43 -8.12 -19.59
C SER A 103 9.27 -7.92 -21.10
N PHE A 104 8.08 -7.49 -21.55
CA PHE A 104 7.86 -7.12 -22.95
C PHE A 104 8.74 -5.95 -23.40
N SER A 105 8.91 -4.92 -22.58
CA SER A 105 9.73 -3.75 -22.94
C SER A 105 11.22 -4.09 -23.11
N ARG A 106 11.69 -5.16 -22.46
CA ARG A 106 13.10 -5.60 -22.46
C ARG A 106 13.36 -6.81 -23.35
N GLY A 107 12.32 -7.46 -23.87
CA GLY A 107 12.46 -8.73 -24.59
C GLY A 107 12.98 -9.85 -23.71
N PHE A 108 12.50 -9.91 -22.46
CA PHE A 108 12.97 -10.82 -21.42
C PHE A 108 11.79 -11.63 -20.84
N GLU A 109 11.98 -12.92 -20.52
CA GLU A 109 10.87 -13.77 -20.02
C GLU A 109 10.74 -13.85 -18.50
N GLY A 110 11.82 -13.64 -17.74
CA GLY A 110 11.86 -13.99 -16.31
C GLY A 110 12.81 -15.16 -16.05
N LYS A 111 13.39 -15.25 -14.86
CA LYS A 111 14.22 -16.39 -14.41
C LYS A 111 13.47 -17.26 -13.38
N VAL A 112 12.68 -16.65 -12.51
CA VAL A 112 11.90 -17.34 -11.45
C VAL A 112 10.45 -17.55 -11.88
N GLU A 113 9.82 -16.55 -12.49
CA GLU A 113 8.46 -16.66 -13.02
C GLU A 113 8.38 -16.05 -14.43
N ASP A 114 7.95 -16.87 -15.39
CA ASP A 114 7.78 -16.49 -16.79
C ASP A 114 6.53 -15.61 -17.02
N ILE A 115 6.41 -15.06 -18.24
CA ILE A 115 5.30 -14.17 -18.63
C ILE A 115 3.93 -14.85 -18.50
N ASP A 116 3.78 -16.10 -18.94
CA ASP A 116 2.49 -16.80 -18.96
C ASP A 116 1.90 -17.06 -17.55
N PRO A 117 2.66 -17.59 -16.58
CA PRO A 117 2.21 -17.67 -15.19
C PRO A 117 1.74 -16.32 -14.62
N ARG A 118 2.45 -15.23 -14.94
CA ARG A 118 2.05 -13.88 -14.49
C ARG A 118 0.76 -13.41 -15.15
N LEU A 119 0.55 -13.68 -16.43
CA LEU A 119 -0.71 -13.41 -17.13
C LEU A 119 -1.86 -14.24 -16.56
N PHE A 120 -1.61 -15.50 -16.19
CA PHE A 120 -2.58 -16.33 -15.49
C PHE A 120 -3.00 -15.68 -14.16
N ASP A 121 -2.03 -15.22 -13.36
CA ASP A 121 -2.29 -14.52 -12.09
C ASP A 121 -3.12 -13.26 -12.28
N VAL A 122 -2.85 -12.45 -13.31
CA VAL A 122 -3.70 -11.30 -13.66
C VAL A 122 -5.15 -11.76 -13.82
N GLY A 123 -5.38 -12.84 -14.57
CA GLY A 123 -6.69 -13.45 -14.75
C GLY A 123 -7.33 -13.98 -13.46
N VAL A 124 -6.54 -14.45 -12.49
CA VAL A 124 -7.01 -14.87 -11.15
C VAL A 124 -7.43 -13.65 -10.33
N TYR A 125 -6.56 -12.64 -10.21
CA TYR A 125 -6.85 -11.45 -9.40
C TYR A 125 -8.07 -10.68 -9.91
N VAL A 126 -8.29 -10.59 -11.23
CA VAL A 126 -9.52 -9.98 -11.78
C VAL A 126 -10.78 -10.69 -11.26
N LYS A 127 -10.78 -12.03 -11.20
CA LYS A 127 -11.94 -12.79 -10.69
C LYS A 127 -12.12 -12.55 -9.19
N ILE A 128 -11.04 -12.54 -8.42
CA ILE A 128 -11.09 -12.26 -6.97
C ILE A 128 -11.67 -10.87 -6.71
N ILE A 129 -11.22 -9.84 -7.44
CA ILE A 129 -11.74 -8.47 -7.32
C ILE A 129 -13.25 -8.43 -7.57
N ARG A 130 -13.74 -9.12 -8.61
CA ARG A 130 -15.17 -9.20 -8.91
C ARG A 130 -15.97 -9.86 -7.78
N ILE A 131 -15.46 -10.97 -7.24
CA ILE A 131 -16.08 -11.68 -6.11
C ILE A 131 -16.14 -10.78 -4.87
N LEU A 132 -15.04 -10.11 -4.53
CA LEU A 132 -14.97 -9.19 -3.40
C LEU A 132 -15.96 -8.03 -3.57
N HIS A 133 -16.04 -7.46 -4.77
CA HIS A 133 -16.99 -6.39 -5.07
C HIS A 133 -18.45 -6.84 -4.88
N GLN A 134 -18.81 -8.02 -5.40
CA GLN A 134 -20.17 -8.58 -5.23
C GLN A 134 -20.50 -8.84 -3.75
N ARG A 135 -19.60 -9.49 -3.00
CA ARG A 135 -19.81 -9.79 -1.58
C ARG A 135 -19.95 -8.56 -0.71
N LEU A 136 -19.20 -7.49 -1.00
CA LEU A 136 -19.33 -6.23 -0.27
C LEU A 136 -20.68 -5.56 -0.55
N LYS A 137 -21.11 -5.57 -1.81
CA LYS A 137 -22.44 -5.06 -2.20
C LYS A 137 -23.58 -5.84 -1.54
N GLU A 138 -23.45 -7.17 -1.46
CA GLU A 138 -24.42 -8.03 -0.76
C GLU A 138 -24.50 -7.70 0.74
N LYS A 139 -23.35 -7.47 1.40
CA LYS A 139 -23.30 -7.08 2.81
C LYS A 139 -23.96 -5.73 3.07
N GLU A 140 -23.71 -4.75 2.20
CA GLU A 140 -24.34 -3.42 2.27
C GLU A 140 -25.86 -3.54 2.17
N ASN A 141 -26.36 -4.38 1.25
CA ASN A 141 -27.79 -4.62 1.10
C ASN A 141 -28.40 -5.37 2.31
N GLN A 142 -27.69 -6.34 2.88
CA GLN A 142 -28.15 -7.07 4.07
C GLN A 142 -28.16 -6.20 5.34
N SER A 143 -27.24 -5.25 5.45
CA SER A 143 -27.26 -4.25 6.53
C SER A 143 -28.39 -3.22 6.38
N GLY A 144 -29.05 -3.15 5.23
CA GLY A 144 -30.22 -2.29 5.00
C GLY A 144 -31.56 -2.92 5.39
N GLU A 145 -31.62 -4.21 5.74
CA GLU A 145 -32.86 -4.93 6.09
C GLU A 145 -33.01 -5.22 7.59
N TRP A 146 -31.99 -4.93 8.40
CA TRP A 146 -32.17 -4.83 9.85
C TRP A 146 -32.57 -3.40 10.16
N GLY A 147 -33.86 -3.20 10.49
CA GLY A 147 -34.36 -1.95 11.05
C GLY A 147 -33.39 -1.47 12.12
N ASP A 148 -33.03 -0.19 12.02
CA ASP A 148 -31.95 0.44 12.77
C ASP A 148 -31.77 -0.17 14.17
N PRO A 149 -30.64 -0.85 14.48
CA PRO A 149 -30.31 -1.09 15.87
C PRO A 149 -30.25 0.28 16.56
N PRO A 150 -30.79 0.43 17.80
CA PRO A 150 -30.72 1.69 18.50
C PRO A 150 -29.25 2.13 18.54
N VAL A 151 -28.98 3.30 17.96
CA VAL A 151 -27.66 3.90 17.83
C VAL A 151 -27.08 4.04 19.24
N SER A 152 -26.30 3.04 19.68
CA SER A 152 -25.53 3.14 20.91
C SER A 152 -24.18 3.77 20.58
N GLY A 153 -24.04 5.05 20.95
CA GLY A 153 -22.74 5.63 21.27
C GLY A 153 -22.11 6.61 20.29
N ARG A 154 -22.79 7.04 19.22
CA ARG A 154 -22.45 8.30 18.54
C ARG A 154 -23.74 9.04 18.25
N LEU A 155 -24.02 10.08 19.04
CA LEU A 155 -25.05 11.06 18.75
C LEU A 155 -24.65 11.77 17.45
N SER A 156 -25.08 11.25 16.30
CA SER A 156 -25.16 12.06 15.10
C SER A 156 -26.39 12.93 15.28
N CYS A 157 -26.16 14.22 15.49
CA CYS A 157 -27.23 15.20 15.50
C CYS A 157 -28.08 15.04 14.23
N ALA A 158 -29.39 14.94 14.39
CA ALA A 158 -30.32 14.79 13.28
C ALA A 158 -30.14 16.01 12.38
N LYS A 159 -29.68 15.81 11.13
CA LYS A 159 -29.53 16.90 10.17
C LYS A 159 -30.85 17.65 10.07
N PRO A 160 -30.94 18.93 10.48
CA PRO A 160 -32.06 19.74 10.06
C PRO A 160 -32.00 19.81 8.54
N ASN A 161 -33.15 19.80 7.87
CA ASN A 161 -33.21 19.98 6.42
C ASN A 161 -32.80 21.43 6.10
N LEU A 162 -31.50 21.67 5.98
CA LEU A 162 -30.86 22.98 5.80
C LEU A 162 -31.13 23.60 4.42
N SER A 163 -31.93 22.96 3.57
CA SER A 163 -32.25 23.48 2.23
C SER A 163 -33.05 24.80 2.24
N ASN A 164 -33.61 25.20 3.39
CA ASN A 164 -34.43 26.40 3.55
C ASN A 164 -33.95 27.38 4.64
N VAL A 165 -32.76 27.22 5.21
CA VAL A 165 -32.25 28.14 6.24
C VAL A 165 -31.42 29.24 5.54
N PRO A 166 -31.74 30.53 5.72
CA PRO A 166 -30.95 31.62 5.16
C PRO A 166 -29.49 31.53 5.64
N HIS A 167 -28.52 31.74 4.75
CA HIS A 167 -27.09 31.69 5.08
C HIS A 167 -26.65 32.62 6.23
N SER A 168 -27.50 33.58 6.63
CA SER A 168 -27.29 34.46 7.78
C SER A 168 -27.58 33.83 9.16
N GLU A 169 -28.05 32.59 9.23
CA GLU A 169 -28.38 31.88 10.48
C GLU A 169 -27.45 30.69 10.78
N VAL A 170 -26.34 30.55 10.06
CA VAL A 170 -25.37 29.45 10.22
C VAL A 170 -24.51 29.60 11.51
N ASP A 171 -24.60 30.75 12.19
CA ASP A 171 -23.83 31.07 13.40
C ASP A 171 -24.47 30.53 14.70
N ARG A 172 -25.35 29.53 14.63
CA ARG A 172 -25.98 28.91 15.82
C ARG A 172 -25.68 27.42 15.91
N PRO A 173 -25.25 26.92 17.08
CA PRO A 173 -25.14 25.49 17.34
C PRO A 173 -26.48 24.77 17.12
N CYS A 174 -26.42 23.50 16.69
CA CYS A 174 -27.61 22.66 16.63
C CYS A 174 -28.21 22.45 18.04
N ALA A 175 -29.52 22.25 18.16
CA ALA A 175 -30.16 22.07 19.47
C ALA A 175 -29.54 20.91 20.27
N GLU A 176 -29.16 19.83 19.59
CA GLU A 176 -28.50 18.66 20.19
C GLU A 176 -27.03 18.94 20.56
N CYS A 177 -26.40 19.95 19.97
CA CYS A 177 -25.03 20.37 20.30
C CYS A 177 -24.99 21.05 21.68
N ILE A 178 -26.08 21.71 22.10
CA ILE A 178 -26.22 22.35 23.41
C ILE A 178 -26.38 21.31 24.53
N GLU A 179 -26.96 20.14 24.24
CA GLU A 179 -27.18 19.07 25.23
C GLU A 179 -25.90 18.25 25.54
N ILE A 180 -24.82 18.39 24.76
CA ILE A 180 -23.60 17.56 24.84
C ILE A 180 -22.45 18.28 25.59
N LEU A 181 -22.76 19.30 26.41
CA LEU A 181 -21.74 20.17 27.04
C LEU A 181 -20.72 19.46 27.95
N ASP A 182 -21.01 18.24 28.42
CA ASP A 182 -20.18 17.53 29.41
C ASP A 182 -19.40 16.31 28.86
N ALA A 183 -19.44 16.04 27.55
CA ALA A 183 -18.98 14.74 27.05
C ALA A 183 -17.47 14.63 26.72
N ASP A 184 -16.86 15.66 26.11
CA ASP A 184 -15.42 15.66 25.75
C ASP A 184 -15.00 17.05 25.19
N PRO A 185 -13.97 17.74 25.75
CA PRO A 185 -13.49 19.02 25.22
C PRO A 185 -12.93 18.97 23.80
N SER A 186 -12.52 17.79 23.33
CA SER A 186 -12.00 17.58 21.98
C SER A 186 -13.09 17.29 20.94
N TRP A 187 -14.35 17.29 21.35
CA TRP A 187 -15.47 17.01 20.47
C TRP A 187 -15.73 18.15 19.47
N SER A 188 -16.01 17.77 18.23
CA SER A 188 -16.48 18.67 17.18
C SER A 188 -17.68 18.06 16.46
N CYS A 189 -18.70 18.86 16.18
CA CYS A 189 -19.87 18.44 15.44
C CYS A 189 -19.55 18.28 13.95
N ASN A 190 -19.61 17.06 13.42
CA ASN A 190 -19.39 16.81 11.99
C ASN A 190 -20.50 17.38 11.08
N THR A 191 -21.64 17.81 11.65
CA THR A 191 -22.78 18.32 10.88
C THR A 191 -22.72 19.83 10.71
N CYS A 192 -22.48 20.59 11.79
CA CYS A 192 -22.41 22.06 11.73
C CYS A 192 -20.99 22.61 11.86
N GLY A 193 -19.98 21.78 12.14
CA GLY A 193 -18.58 22.19 12.28
C GLY A 193 -18.22 22.87 13.60
N PHE A 194 -19.20 23.11 14.49
CA PHE A 194 -18.96 23.73 15.79
C PHE A 194 -18.16 22.81 16.72
N THR A 195 -17.14 23.39 17.34
CA THR A 195 -16.39 22.81 18.44
C THR A 195 -17.08 23.10 19.77
N MET A 196 -16.65 22.43 20.84
CA MET A 196 -17.13 22.76 22.20
C MET A 196 -16.82 24.19 22.63
N LEU A 197 -15.72 24.76 22.14
CA LEU A 197 -15.35 26.16 22.39
C LEU A 197 -16.39 27.12 21.78
N ASP A 198 -16.75 26.88 20.52
CA ASP A 198 -17.73 27.70 19.81
C ASP A 198 -19.12 27.65 20.49
N ILE A 199 -19.49 26.51 21.06
CA ILE A 199 -20.75 26.32 21.78
C ILE A 199 -20.75 27.06 23.12
N ARG A 200 -19.66 26.97 23.89
CA ARG A 200 -19.52 27.69 25.18
C ARG A 200 -19.52 29.20 24.98
N GLU A 201 -18.81 29.70 23.96
CA GLU A 201 -18.81 31.11 23.59
C GLU A 201 -20.22 31.58 23.20
N TYR A 202 -20.95 30.80 22.39
CA TYR A 202 -22.33 31.11 22.02
C TYR A 202 -23.29 31.17 23.22
N LEU A 203 -23.10 30.30 24.22
CA LEU A 203 -23.94 30.27 25.43
C LEU A 203 -23.54 31.32 26.49
N GLY A 204 -22.42 32.01 26.29
CA GLY A 204 -21.92 33.01 27.24
C GLY A 204 -21.20 32.41 28.46
N ASP A 205 -20.89 31.12 28.44
CA ASP A 205 -20.06 30.44 29.45
C ASP A 205 -18.58 30.69 29.12
N SER A 206 -18.12 31.89 29.44
CA SER A 206 -16.69 32.19 29.52
C SER A 206 -16.20 31.84 30.92
N GLU A 207 -15.28 30.88 31.02
CA GLU A 207 -14.45 30.70 32.23
C GLU A 207 -13.60 31.96 32.51
#